data_AF-A0A0B3WVR0-F1
#
_entry.id   AF-A0A0B3WVR0-F1
#
_cell.length_a   1.000
_cell.length_b   1.000
_cell.length_c   1.000
_cell.angle_alpha   90.00
_cell.angle_beta   90.00
_cell.angle_gamma   90.00
#
_symmetry.space_group_name_H-M   'P 1'
#
loop_
_entity.id
_entity.type
_entity.pdbx_description
1 polymer ?
#
loop_
_entity_poly.entity_id
_entity_poly.type
_entity_poly.pdbx_seq_one_letter_code
_entity_poly.pdbx_strand_id
1 'polypeptide(L)'
;MDIFQILNIDKTKDKDIIKRAYLTKLQNTNPEDKPEEFMQLRLAYEKALEYANSQDEIINEKDNLNSKKSEIDIWMEKVEEVYKNFKSRNDLDKWEELLEDDICQNLDSKIEVRDSLLEFLMENYFIPSTLVRFLNKEFDFMDNLDDLYEKFPKAFIDNVIIYKMSNDEFPLYSLFDLKDNLDYDEFLIKFYELRDLYSEREYTSALKLYDEIKSLNIYHPELQKKLAQIYYSIDEYDKCLEVIDKMNIKYVEMLEINLLKAMALAGKGNHKEAKEYYYEILQKNPVNSRAIEGLTYIYQEEGRFLEAKALIYGLYFNGI
;
A
#
# COMPACT_ATOMS: atom_id res chain seq x y z
N MET A 1 -2.93 14.96 -22.31
CA MET A 1 -2.43 16.07 -21.45
C MET A 1 -0.95 16.21 -21.73
N ASP A 2 -0.41 17.43 -21.86
CA ASP A 2 1.00 17.62 -22.19
C ASP A 2 1.89 17.21 -20.98
N ILE A 3 2.85 16.34 -21.21
CA ILE A 3 3.75 15.78 -20.18
C ILE A 3 4.52 16.88 -19.45
N PHE A 4 4.88 17.97 -20.15
CA PHE A 4 5.57 19.11 -19.55
C PHE A 4 4.62 20.00 -18.72
N GLN A 5 3.33 20.05 -19.08
CA GLN A 5 2.32 20.72 -18.26
C GLN A 5 2.07 19.97 -16.94
N ILE A 6 2.12 18.63 -16.95
CA ILE A 6 2.00 17.84 -15.72
C ILE A 6 3.19 18.09 -14.80
N LEU A 7 4.41 18.23 -15.34
CA LEU A 7 5.61 18.63 -14.58
C LEU A 7 5.66 20.14 -14.25
N ASN A 8 4.74 20.94 -14.80
CA ASN A 8 4.71 22.40 -14.67
C ASN A 8 6.02 23.09 -15.11
N ILE A 9 6.57 22.64 -16.24
CA ILE A 9 7.74 23.22 -16.90
C ILE A 9 7.48 23.42 -18.38
N ASP A 10 8.28 24.27 -19.01
CA ASP A 10 8.32 24.34 -20.47
C ASP A 10 9.00 23.09 -21.06
N LYS A 11 8.63 22.76 -22.30
CA LYS A 11 9.23 21.66 -23.06
C LYS A 11 10.75 21.81 -23.12
N THR A 12 11.47 20.83 -22.57
CA THR A 12 12.94 20.87 -22.47
C THR A 12 13.55 19.50 -22.68
N LYS A 13 14.84 19.47 -23.02
CA LYS A 13 15.69 18.27 -23.05
C LYS A 13 16.72 18.24 -21.91
N ASP A 14 16.72 19.25 -21.06
CA ASP A 14 17.59 19.32 -19.90
C ASP A 14 17.05 18.40 -18.79
N LYS A 15 17.75 17.29 -18.56
CA LYS A 15 17.37 16.27 -17.56
C LYS A 15 17.36 16.81 -16.15
N ASP A 16 18.22 17.79 -15.82
CA ASP A 16 18.27 18.38 -14.48
C ASP A 16 17.06 19.27 -14.21
N ILE A 17 16.54 19.95 -15.24
CA ILE A 17 15.29 20.70 -15.15
C ILE A 17 14.10 19.75 -14.96
N ILE A 18 14.05 18.66 -15.74
CA ILE A 18 12.98 17.65 -15.66
C ILE A 18 12.97 16.97 -14.27
N LYS A 19 14.15 16.58 -13.76
CA LYS A 19 14.31 15.94 -12.44
C LYS A 19 13.93 16.89 -11.31
N ARG A 20 14.35 18.16 -11.34
CA ARG A 20 13.95 19.16 -10.33
C ARG A 20 12.44 19.43 -10.33
N ALA A 21 11.83 19.51 -11.50
CA ALA A 21 10.39 19.73 -11.63
C ALA A 21 9.58 18.58 -11.03
N TYR A 22 9.97 17.34 -11.36
CA TYR A 22 9.37 16.13 -10.79
C TYR A 22 9.50 16.11 -9.27
N LEU A 23 10.72 16.29 -8.73
CA LEU A 23 10.97 16.30 -7.28
C LEU A 23 10.16 17.38 -6.54
N THR A 24 10.02 18.57 -7.13
CA THR A 24 9.26 19.67 -6.54
C THR A 24 7.77 19.35 -6.43
N LYS A 25 7.20 18.69 -7.44
CA LYS A 25 5.81 18.24 -7.38
C LYS A 25 5.61 17.05 -6.45
N LEU A 26 6.60 16.15 -6.41
CA LEU A 26 6.57 14.95 -5.57
C LEU A 26 6.45 15.26 -4.08
N GLN A 27 6.97 16.40 -3.62
CA GLN A 27 6.80 16.89 -2.24
C GLN A 27 5.34 17.04 -1.82
N ASN A 28 4.40 17.17 -2.78
CA ASN A 28 2.97 17.36 -2.52
C ASN A 28 2.12 16.18 -3.03
N THR A 29 2.77 15.09 -3.47
CA THR A 29 2.11 13.93 -4.08
C THR A 29 2.67 12.66 -3.42
N ASN A 30 2.09 12.29 -2.27
CA ASN A 30 2.47 11.09 -1.53
C ASN A 30 1.86 9.85 -2.21
N PRO A 31 2.65 8.81 -2.58
CA PRO A 31 2.13 7.58 -3.18
C PRO A 31 1.08 6.85 -2.34
N GLU A 32 1.15 6.97 -1.01
CA GLU A 32 0.21 6.32 -0.09
C GLU A 32 -1.10 7.11 0.08
N ASP A 33 -1.06 8.43 -0.12
CA ASP A 33 -2.24 9.30 0.02
C ASP A 33 -2.90 9.60 -1.35
N LYS A 34 -2.11 9.52 -2.43
CA LYS A 34 -2.48 9.97 -3.78
C LYS A 34 -1.79 9.13 -4.87
N PRO A 35 -2.05 7.81 -4.96
CA PRO A 35 -1.38 6.90 -5.87
C PRO A 35 -1.57 7.27 -7.34
N GLU A 36 -2.74 7.77 -7.75
CA GLU A 36 -2.99 8.17 -9.13
C GLU A 36 -2.28 9.46 -9.53
N GLU A 37 -2.27 10.48 -8.66
CA GLU A 37 -1.51 11.71 -8.90
C GLU A 37 -0.01 11.39 -8.96
N PHE A 38 0.46 10.45 -8.13
CA PHE A 38 1.83 9.96 -8.16
C PHE A 38 2.13 9.26 -9.49
N MET A 39 1.26 8.35 -9.93
CA MET A 39 1.39 7.65 -11.21
C MET A 39 1.38 8.61 -12.40
N GLN A 40 0.50 9.61 -12.44
CA GLN A 40 0.46 10.61 -13.52
C GLN A 40 1.70 11.51 -13.53
N LEU A 41 2.15 11.95 -12.36
CA LEU A 41 3.36 12.75 -12.20
C LEU A 41 4.60 11.96 -12.65
N ARG A 42 4.61 10.66 -12.36
CA ARG A 42 5.65 9.72 -12.74
C ARG A 42 5.68 9.46 -14.25
N LEU A 43 4.54 9.13 -14.86
CA LEU A 43 4.41 8.97 -16.31
C LEU A 43 4.82 10.24 -17.08
N ALA A 44 4.56 11.42 -16.53
CA ALA A 44 4.98 12.67 -17.12
C ALA A 44 6.51 12.88 -17.03
N TYR A 45 7.13 12.48 -15.91
CA TYR A 45 8.57 12.50 -15.73
C TYR A 45 9.28 11.55 -16.70
N GLU A 46 8.82 10.32 -16.80
CA GLU A 46 9.38 9.29 -17.70
C GLU A 46 9.31 9.73 -19.16
N LYS A 47 8.12 10.13 -19.64
CA LYS A 47 7.96 10.62 -21.01
C LYS A 47 8.78 11.88 -21.29
N ALA A 48 9.03 12.73 -20.28
CA ALA A 48 9.89 13.89 -20.43
C ALA A 48 11.37 13.48 -20.54
N LEU A 49 11.82 12.45 -19.80
CA LEU A 49 13.15 11.87 -19.94
C LEU A 49 13.33 11.15 -21.28
N GLU A 50 12.36 10.36 -21.72
CA GLU A 50 12.33 9.77 -23.08
C GLU A 50 12.43 10.87 -24.14
N TYR A 51 11.64 11.94 -24.01
CA TYR A 51 11.74 13.10 -24.91
C TYR A 51 13.13 13.76 -24.88
N ALA A 52 13.77 13.87 -23.70
CA ALA A 52 15.14 14.37 -23.59
C ALA A 52 16.14 13.45 -24.31
N ASN A 53 15.94 12.13 -24.24
CA ASN A 53 16.77 11.10 -24.87
C ASN A 53 16.51 10.92 -26.37
N SER A 54 15.35 11.33 -26.88
CA SER A 54 14.88 11.11 -28.26
C SER A 54 15.73 11.69 -29.41
N GLN A 55 16.86 12.35 -29.13
CA GLN A 55 17.87 12.72 -30.15
C GLN A 55 19.10 11.79 -30.20
N ASP A 56 19.36 11.03 -29.13
CA ASP A 56 20.40 9.99 -29.09
C ASP A 56 19.86 8.63 -29.59
N GLU A 57 18.53 8.42 -29.56
CA GLU A 57 17.91 7.14 -29.97
C GLU A 57 17.71 6.96 -31.48
N ILE A 58 17.62 8.03 -32.28
CA ILE A 58 17.46 7.90 -33.75
C ILE A 58 18.72 7.29 -34.40
N ILE A 59 19.87 7.37 -33.72
CA ILE A 59 21.11 6.68 -34.14
C ILE A 59 21.13 5.23 -33.64
N ASN A 60 20.52 4.92 -32.47
CA ASN A 60 20.59 3.60 -31.84
C ASN A 60 19.46 2.62 -32.24
N GLU A 61 18.28 3.07 -32.68
CA GLU A 61 17.17 2.18 -33.01
C GLU A 61 17.40 1.30 -34.26
N LYS A 62 18.31 1.68 -35.17
CA LYS A 62 18.65 0.84 -36.34
C LYS A 62 19.74 -0.19 -36.06
N ASP A 63 20.49 -0.06 -34.97
CA ASP A 63 21.54 -1.00 -34.57
C ASP A 63 21.07 -1.97 -33.45
N ASN A 64 19.95 -1.70 -32.77
CA ASN A 64 19.48 -2.49 -31.62
C ASN A 64 18.67 -3.75 -31.94
N LEU A 65 18.45 -4.10 -33.21
CA LEU A 65 17.91 -5.42 -33.58
C LEU A 65 18.99 -6.52 -33.60
N ASN A 66 20.24 -6.18 -33.30
CA ASN A 66 21.37 -7.11 -33.25
C ASN A 66 22.38 -6.80 -32.13
N SER A 67 21.98 -6.07 -31.07
CA SER A 67 22.83 -5.94 -29.89
C SER A 67 22.78 -7.23 -29.07
N LYS A 68 23.96 -7.78 -28.77
CA LYS A 68 24.11 -8.94 -27.90
C LYS A 68 23.61 -8.51 -26.51
N LYS A 69 22.51 -9.09 -26.00
CA LYS A 69 22.01 -8.83 -24.65
C LYS A 69 23.17 -8.91 -23.65
N SER A 70 23.27 -7.92 -22.77
CA SER A 70 24.23 -7.96 -21.68
C SER A 70 23.84 -9.06 -20.68
N GLU A 71 24.78 -9.48 -19.84
CA GLU A 71 24.47 -10.46 -18.79
C GLU A 71 23.44 -9.90 -17.80
N ILE A 72 23.46 -8.58 -17.55
CA ILE A 72 22.48 -7.86 -16.72
C ILE A 72 21.09 -7.88 -17.38
N ASP A 73 20.98 -7.63 -18.69
CA ASP A 73 19.68 -7.70 -19.39
C ASP A 73 19.07 -9.10 -19.25
N ILE A 74 19.88 -10.14 -19.40
CA ILE A 74 19.43 -11.54 -19.27
C ILE A 74 18.96 -11.82 -17.84
N TRP A 75 19.64 -11.29 -16.83
CA TRP A 75 19.23 -11.44 -15.44
C TRP A 75 17.96 -10.64 -15.13
N MET A 76 17.82 -9.42 -15.66
CA MET A 76 16.63 -8.60 -15.50
C MET A 76 15.38 -9.25 -16.10
N GLU A 77 15.51 -10.03 -17.17
CA GLU A 77 14.40 -10.85 -17.68
C GLU A 77 13.93 -11.88 -16.64
N LYS A 78 14.84 -12.51 -15.89
CA LYS A 78 14.49 -13.44 -14.81
C LYS A 78 13.83 -12.71 -13.63
N VAL A 79 14.32 -11.51 -13.28
CA VAL A 79 13.71 -10.64 -12.25
C VAL A 79 12.28 -10.30 -12.64
N GLU A 80 12.05 -9.90 -13.90
CA GLU A 80 10.72 -9.56 -14.40
C GLU A 80 9.77 -10.77 -14.39
N GLU A 81 10.26 -11.97 -14.75
CA GLU A 81 9.48 -13.21 -14.66
C GLU A 81 9.06 -13.55 -13.22
N VAL A 82 9.99 -13.45 -12.25
CA VAL A 82 9.69 -13.67 -10.83
C VAL A 82 8.71 -12.62 -10.31
N TYR A 83 8.89 -11.35 -10.68
CA TYR A 83 8.00 -10.28 -10.26
C TYR A 83 6.58 -10.40 -10.85
N LYS A 84 6.43 -10.69 -12.15
CA LYS A 84 5.12 -10.81 -12.81
C LYS A 84 4.22 -11.87 -12.18
N ASN A 85 4.80 -12.94 -11.65
CA ASN A 85 4.05 -13.93 -10.91
C ASN A 85 3.90 -13.50 -9.44
N PHE A 86 2.70 -13.06 -9.03
CA PHE A 86 2.49 -12.56 -7.67
C PHE A 86 2.85 -13.58 -6.57
N LYS A 87 2.77 -14.89 -6.83
CA LYS A 87 3.21 -15.90 -5.87
C LYS A 87 4.73 -15.93 -5.74
N SER A 88 5.45 -16.00 -6.86
CA SER A 88 6.93 -15.97 -6.85
C SER A 88 7.46 -14.63 -6.34
N ARG A 89 6.79 -13.52 -6.65
CA ARG A 89 7.11 -12.18 -6.12
C ARG A 89 7.14 -12.16 -4.60
N ASN A 90 6.24 -12.91 -3.96
CA ASN A 90 6.11 -13.01 -2.51
C ASN A 90 6.89 -14.18 -1.89
N ASP A 91 7.75 -14.85 -2.66
CA ASP A 91 8.54 -15.99 -2.23
C ASP A 91 10.02 -15.62 -2.17
N LEU A 92 10.57 -15.48 -0.95
CA LEU A 92 11.96 -15.06 -0.78
C LEU A 92 12.95 -16.07 -1.36
N ASP A 93 12.62 -17.36 -1.38
CA ASP A 93 13.51 -18.39 -1.92
C ASP A 93 13.72 -18.16 -3.43
N LYS A 94 12.72 -17.63 -4.14
CA LYS A 94 12.84 -17.27 -5.56
C LYS A 94 13.73 -16.08 -5.80
N TRP A 95 13.74 -15.11 -4.90
CA TRP A 95 14.64 -13.96 -4.99
C TRP A 95 16.06 -14.31 -4.58
N GLU A 96 16.24 -15.22 -3.62
CA GLU A 96 17.55 -15.76 -3.26
C GLU A 96 18.18 -16.49 -4.45
N GLU A 97 17.43 -17.37 -5.13
CA GLU A 97 17.86 -18.04 -6.37
C GLU A 97 18.32 -17.04 -7.46
N LEU A 98 17.68 -15.87 -7.57
CA LEU A 98 18.08 -14.82 -8.53
C LEU A 98 19.39 -14.12 -8.15
N LEU A 99 19.64 -13.93 -6.85
CA LEU A 99 20.83 -13.24 -6.36
C LEU A 99 22.06 -14.14 -6.32
N GLU A 100 21.91 -15.46 -6.41
CA GLU A 100 23.03 -16.41 -6.57
C GLU A 100 23.71 -16.34 -7.96
N ASP A 101 23.13 -15.63 -8.94
CA ASP A 101 23.71 -15.46 -10.27
C ASP A 101 25.09 -14.79 -10.21
N ASP A 102 26.03 -15.23 -11.06
CA ASP A 102 27.44 -14.79 -11.03
C ASP A 102 27.56 -13.26 -11.13
N ILE A 103 26.67 -12.61 -11.89
CA ILE A 103 26.67 -11.16 -12.03
C ILE A 103 26.26 -10.42 -10.75
N CYS A 104 25.46 -11.04 -9.89
CA CYS A 104 25.04 -10.48 -8.61
C CYS A 104 26.14 -10.63 -7.56
N GLN A 105 26.85 -11.76 -7.61
CA GLN A 105 27.94 -12.10 -6.69
C GLN A 105 29.26 -11.38 -7.03
N ASN A 106 29.40 -10.88 -8.26
CA ASN A 106 30.58 -10.13 -8.68
C ASN A 106 30.55 -8.68 -8.14
N LEU A 107 31.59 -8.31 -7.38
CA LEU A 107 31.75 -6.98 -6.78
C LEU A 107 31.80 -5.85 -7.81
N ASP A 108 32.35 -6.11 -9.00
CA ASP A 108 32.49 -5.08 -10.04
C ASP A 108 31.14 -4.71 -10.67
N SER A 109 30.19 -5.66 -10.71
CA SER A 109 28.83 -5.46 -11.27
C SER A 109 27.77 -5.18 -10.19
N LYS A 110 28.08 -5.36 -8.91
CA LYS A 110 27.11 -5.25 -7.80
C LYS A 110 26.36 -3.91 -7.77
N ILE A 111 27.04 -2.80 -8.06
CA ILE A 111 26.42 -1.46 -8.12
C ILE A 111 25.47 -1.35 -9.31
N GLU A 112 25.85 -1.88 -10.47
CA GLU A 112 25.03 -1.85 -11.69
C GLU A 112 23.79 -2.71 -11.53
N VAL A 113 23.93 -3.94 -11.03
CA VAL A 113 22.83 -4.86 -10.69
C VAL A 113 21.86 -4.22 -9.71
N ARG A 114 22.38 -3.61 -8.63
CA ARG A 114 21.58 -2.88 -7.64
C ARG A 114 20.76 -1.78 -8.31
N ASP A 115 21.43 -0.94 -9.10
CA ASP A 115 20.80 0.23 -9.69
C ASP A 115 19.74 -0.19 -10.72
N SER A 116 20.01 -1.20 -11.56
CA SER A 116 19.01 -1.78 -12.48
C SER A 116 17.80 -2.38 -11.75
N LEU A 117 18.02 -3.07 -10.63
CA LEU A 117 16.93 -3.59 -9.81
C LEU A 117 16.08 -2.46 -9.20
N LEU A 118 16.72 -1.42 -8.67
CA LEU A 118 16.00 -0.27 -8.11
C LEU A 118 15.23 0.51 -9.18
N GLU A 119 15.78 0.66 -10.39
CA GLU A 119 15.07 1.23 -11.54
C GLU A 119 13.82 0.41 -11.88
N PHE A 120 13.95 -0.92 -11.92
CA PHE A 120 12.81 -1.80 -12.15
C PHE A 120 11.74 -1.67 -11.04
N LEU A 121 12.15 -1.68 -9.77
CA LEU A 121 11.24 -1.57 -8.62
C LEU A 121 10.57 -0.19 -8.50
N MET A 122 11.13 0.85 -9.11
CA MET A 122 10.45 2.15 -9.20
C MET A 122 9.18 2.09 -10.02
N GLU A 123 9.16 1.28 -11.08
CA GLU A 123 7.99 1.03 -11.92
C GLU A 123 7.11 -0.11 -11.33
N ASN A 124 7.72 -0.96 -10.51
CA ASN A 124 7.17 -2.22 -10.00
C ASN A 124 7.18 -2.26 -8.46
N TYR A 125 6.50 -1.29 -7.84
CA TYR A 125 6.64 -1.01 -6.40
C TYR A 125 5.72 -1.83 -5.49
N PHE A 126 4.82 -2.67 -6.03
CA PHE A 126 3.99 -3.59 -5.24
C PHE A 126 4.77 -4.82 -4.81
N ILE A 127 5.70 -4.60 -3.88
CA ILE A 127 6.58 -5.63 -3.29
C ILE A 127 6.36 -5.75 -1.78
N PRO A 128 6.45 -6.97 -1.22
CA PRO A 128 6.34 -7.16 0.21
C PRO A 128 7.53 -6.53 0.93
N SER A 129 7.28 -6.01 2.11
CA SER A 129 8.30 -5.41 2.97
C SER A 129 9.41 -6.40 3.34
N THR A 130 9.10 -7.69 3.44
CA THR A 130 10.06 -8.77 3.64
C THR A 130 11.09 -8.84 2.52
N LEU A 131 10.69 -8.65 1.27
CA LEU A 131 11.59 -8.62 0.12
C LEU A 131 12.52 -7.41 0.19
N VAL A 132 11.99 -6.22 0.50
CA VAL A 132 12.83 -5.01 0.60
C VAL A 132 13.87 -5.15 1.71
N ARG A 133 13.49 -5.72 2.85
CA ARG A 133 14.43 -6.03 3.94
C ARG A 133 15.47 -7.07 3.55
N PHE A 134 15.10 -8.05 2.72
CA PHE A 134 16.03 -9.03 2.16
C PHE A 134 17.03 -8.37 1.21
N LEU A 135 16.55 -7.61 0.22
CA LEU A 135 17.40 -6.89 -0.73
C LEU A 135 18.33 -5.88 -0.05
N ASN A 136 17.89 -5.23 1.02
CA ASN A 136 18.76 -4.35 1.80
C ASN A 136 19.96 -5.08 2.42
N LYS A 137 19.80 -6.35 2.84
CA LYS A 137 20.94 -7.12 3.37
C LYS A 137 21.97 -7.41 2.29
N GLU A 138 21.54 -7.48 1.03
CA GLU A 138 22.43 -7.82 -0.07
C GLU A 138 23.07 -6.60 -0.71
N PHE A 139 22.35 -5.48 -0.76
CA PHE A 139 22.79 -4.26 -1.45
C PHE A 139 23.07 -3.07 -0.53
N ASP A 140 22.93 -3.25 0.78
CA ASP A 140 23.23 -2.26 1.82
C ASP A 140 22.56 -0.89 1.54
N PHE A 141 21.26 -0.89 1.19
CA PHE A 141 20.54 0.33 0.82
C PHE A 141 20.63 1.40 1.91
N MET A 142 20.46 1.01 3.17
CA MET A 142 20.46 1.91 4.31
C MET A 142 21.83 2.54 4.58
N ASP A 143 22.91 1.84 4.26
CA ASP A 143 24.27 2.35 4.44
C ASP A 143 24.70 3.28 3.30
N ASN A 144 24.03 3.18 2.15
CA ASN A 144 24.34 3.93 0.93
C ASN A 144 23.25 4.96 0.55
N LEU A 145 22.46 5.44 1.52
CA LEU A 145 21.32 6.32 1.24
C LEU A 145 21.70 7.61 0.50
N ASP A 146 22.84 8.23 0.82
CA ASP A 146 23.28 9.46 0.16
C ASP A 146 23.44 9.26 -1.35
N ASP A 147 24.15 8.20 -1.76
CA ASP A 147 24.31 7.81 -3.17
C ASP A 147 22.97 7.48 -3.82
N LEU A 148 22.08 6.79 -3.09
CA LEU A 148 20.75 6.44 -3.60
C LEU A 148 19.89 7.68 -3.82
N TYR A 149 19.97 8.69 -2.96
CA TYR A 149 19.24 9.96 -3.14
C TYR A 149 19.80 10.80 -4.30
N GLU A 150 21.07 10.65 -4.67
CA GLU A 150 21.62 11.30 -5.86
C GLU A 150 21.04 10.69 -7.15
N LYS A 151 20.90 9.37 -7.19
CA LYS A 151 20.43 8.65 -8.39
C LYS A 151 18.91 8.60 -8.49
N PHE A 152 18.23 8.30 -7.39
CA PHE A 152 16.81 7.96 -7.35
C PHE A 152 15.94 9.05 -6.72
N PRO A 153 14.63 9.11 -7.05
CA PRO A 153 13.72 10.05 -6.44
C PRO A 153 13.59 9.85 -4.93
N LYS A 154 13.60 10.96 -4.17
CA LYS A 154 13.46 10.93 -2.71
C LYS A 154 12.24 10.14 -2.24
N ALA A 155 11.08 10.31 -2.88
CA ALA A 155 9.87 9.62 -2.44
C ALA A 155 9.91 8.10 -2.69
N PHE A 156 10.64 7.64 -3.72
CA PHE A 156 10.85 6.20 -3.92
C PHE A 156 11.70 5.63 -2.78
N ILE A 157 12.84 6.27 -2.49
CA ILE A 157 13.71 5.86 -1.40
C ILE A 157 12.99 5.92 -0.05
N ASP A 158 12.27 7.00 0.24
CA ASP A 158 11.56 7.16 1.52
C ASP A 158 10.42 6.13 1.67
N ASN A 159 9.56 5.98 0.65
CA ASN A 159 8.28 5.27 0.80
C ASN A 159 8.34 3.80 0.36
N VAL A 160 9.24 3.44 -0.56
CA VAL A 160 9.38 2.05 -1.02
C VAL A 160 10.55 1.36 -0.33
N ILE A 161 11.65 2.06 -0.05
CA ILE A 161 12.82 1.46 0.60
C ILE A 161 12.75 1.65 2.13
N ILE A 162 12.88 2.89 2.61
CA ILE A 162 13.03 3.20 4.05
C ILE A 162 11.78 2.82 4.84
N TYR A 163 10.59 3.21 4.36
CA TYR A 163 9.33 2.94 5.07
C TYR A 163 9.12 1.44 5.34
N LYS A 164 9.45 0.59 4.36
CA LYS A 164 9.32 -0.87 4.45
C LYS A 164 10.37 -1.54 5.36
N MET A 165 11.35 -0.80 5.87
CA MET A 165 12.29 -1.31 6.89
C MET A 165 11.61 -1.53 8.24
N SER A 166 10.64 -0.68 8.59
CA SER A 166 9.99 -0.71 9.90
C SER A 166 8.49 -0.97 9.84
N ASN A 167 7.90 -0.94 8.64
CA ASN A 167 6.47 -1.13 8.43
C ASN A 167 6.23 -2.24 7.41
N ASP A 168 5.18 -3.02 7.65
CA ASP A 168 4.71 -3.98 6.67
C ASP A 168 3.80 -3.29 5.65
N GLU A 169 3.67 -3.91 4.48
CA GLU A 169 2.78 -3.44 3.43
C GLU A 169 1.31 -3.55 3.86
N PHE A 170 0.48 -2.61 3.39
CA PHE A 170 -0.94 -2.65 3.61
C PHE A 170 -1.68 -2.56 2.27
N PRO A 171 -2.53 -3.53 1.90
CA PRO A 171 -2.91 -4.71 2.68
C PRO A 171 -1.75 -5.74 2.77
N LEU A 172 -1.73 -6.56 3.83
CA LEU A 172 -0.69 -7.58 4.03
C LEU A 172 -0.77 -8.67 2.98
N TYR A 173 0.29 -8.86 2.18
CA TYR A 173 0.25 -9.80 1.05
C TYR A 173 0.13 -11.26 1.50
N SER A 174 0.60 -11.57 2.71
CA SER A 174 0.48 -12.91 3.31
C SER A 174 -0.96 -13.36 3.58
N LEU A 175 -1.94 -12.46 3.53
CA LEU A 175 -3.36 -12.77 3.77
C LEU A 175 -4.13 -13.10 2.49
N PHE A 176 -3.50 -13.01 1.30
CA PHE A 176 -4.12 -13.46 0.07
C PHE A 176 -4.21 -14.99 0.01
N ASP A 177 -5.37 -15.48 -0.42
CA ASP A 177 -5.50 -16.85 -0.92
C ASP A 177 -5.05 -16.87 -2.39
N LEU A 178 -3.78 -17.18 -2.60
CA LEU A 178 -3.13 -17.09 -3.91
C LEU A 178 -3.68 -18.14 -4.89
N LYS A 179 -4.14 -17.68 -6.05
CA LYS A 179 -4.69 -18.46 -7.15
C LYS A 179 -3.99 -18.06 -8.43
N ASP A 180 -3.79 -19.03 -9.31
CA ASP A 180 -3.14 -18.79 -10.60
C ASP A 180 -4.02 -17.93 -11.51
N ASN A 181 -3.38 -17.14 -12.38
CA ASN A 181 -4.00 -16.33 -13.42
C ASN A 181 -5.00 -15.26 -12.93
N LEU A 182 -4.82 -14.75 -11.71
CA LEU A 182 -5.54 -13.58 -11.22
C LEU A 182 -4.62 -12.35 -11.21
N ASP A 183 -5.21 -11.18 -11.47
CA ASP A 183 -4.49 -9.90 -11.51
C ASP A 183 -4.50 -9.23 -10.13
N TYR A 184 -3.47 -9.54 -9.35
CA TYR A 184 -3.29 -8.98 -8.00
C TYR A 184 -2.85 -7.52 -8.02
N ASP A 185 -2.22 -7.05 -9.10
CA ASP A 185 -1.81 -5.65 -9.21
C ASP A 185 -3.04 -4.76 -9.46
N GLU A 186 -3.95 -5.17 -10.35
CA GLU A 186 -5.24 -4.50 -10.55
C GLU A 186 -6.07 -4.48 -9.26
N PHE A 187 -6.05 -5.58 -8.49
CA PHE A 187 -6.69 -5.61 -7.18
C PHE A 187 -6.10 -4.57 -6.23
N LEU A 188 -4.76 -4.48 -6.12
CA LEU A 188 -4.09 -3.56 -5.22
C LEU A 188 -4.39 -2.10 -5.61
N ILE A 189 -4.29 -1.77 -6.90
CA ILE A 189 -4.61 -0.43 -7.43
C ILE A 189 -6.02 -0.02 -7.02
N LYS A 190 -7.02 -0.84 -7.35
CA LYS A 190 -8.41 -0.54 -7.02
C LYS A 190 -8.68 -0.54 -5.52
N PHE A 191 -7.95 -1.36 -4.74
CA PHE A 191 -8.07 -1.35 -3.28
C PHE A 191 -7.59 -0.02 -2.68
N TYR A 192 -6.50 0.57 -3.19
CA TYR A 192 -6.07 1.90 -2.75
C TYR A 192 -7.08 2.98 -3.19
N GLU A 193 -7.55 2.95 -4.43
CA GLU A 193 -8.59 3.86 -4.92
C GLU A 193 -9.86 3.78 -4.05
N LEU A 194 -10.27 2.58 -3.63
CA LEU A 194 -11.40 2.38 -2.71
C LEU A 194 -11.17 3.04 -1.34
N ARG A 195 -9.93 3.03 -0.84
CA ARG A 195 -9.58 3.70 0.43
C ARG A 195 -9.63 5.22 0.29
N ASP A 196 -9.22 5.74 -0.86
CA ASP A 196 -9.25 7.17 -1.14
C ASP A 196 -10.70 7.66 -1.19
N LEU A 197 -11.56 6.98 -1.98
CA LEU A 197 -13.00 7.26 -2.02
C LEU A 197 -13.67 7.18 -0.65
N TYR A 198 -13.29 6.20 0.17
CA TYR A 198 -13.79 6.11 1.55
C TYR A 198 -13.36 7.31 2.40
N SER A 199 -12.10 7.74 2.28
CA SER A 199 -11.54 8.87 3.02
C SER A 199 -12.16 10.20 2.62
N GLU A 200 -12.49 10.34 1.33
CA GLU A 200 -13.24 11.46 0.75
C GLU A 200 -14.74 11.42 1.05
N ARG A 201 -15.22 10.35 1.70
CA ARG A 201 -16.65 10.09 2.00
C ARG A 201 -17.53 9.88 0.77
N GLU A 202 -16.93 9.52 -0.35
CA GLU A 202 -17.59 9.19 -1.62
C GLU A 202 -18.12 7.75 -1.62
N TYR A 203 -18.97 7.41 -0.65
CA TYR A 203 -19.40 6.04 -0.37
C TYR A 203 -20.18 5.36 -1.51
N THR A 204 -20.89 6.13 -2.34
CA THR A 204 -21.62 5.58 -3.49
C THR A 204 -20.65 5.10 -4.56
N SER A 205 -19.60 5.87 -4.83
CA SER A 205 -18.52 5.48 -5.76
C SER A 205 -17.71 4.33 -5.20
N ALA A 206 -17.41 4.36 -3.90
CA ALA A 206 -16.73 3.27 -3.19
C ALA A 206 -17.47 1.93 -3.31
N LEU A 207 -18.81 1.92 -3.19
CA LEU A 207 -19.59 0.69 -3.37
C LEU A 207 -19.56 0.15 -4.81
N LYS A 208 -19.57 1.03 -5.83
CA LYS A 208 -19.43 0.60 -7.23
C LYS A 208 -18.05 0.00 -7.48
N LEU A 209 -16.99 0.67 -7.00
CA LEU A 209 -15.64 0.17 -7.14
C LEU A 209 -15.43 -1.15 -6.38
N TYR A 210 -16.07 -1.31 -5.22
CA TYR A 210 -16.07 -2.59 -4.50
C TYR A 210 -16.62 -3.74 -5.37
N ASP A 211 -17.73 -3.52 -6.11
CA ASP A 211 -18.29 -4.53 -7.01
C ASP A 211 -17.35 -4.85 -8.18
N GLU A 212 -16.60 -3.86 -8.68
CA GLU A 212 -15.54 -4.08 -9.67
C GLU A 212 -14.40 -4.93 -9.10
N ILE A 213 -13.88 -4.61 -7.91
CA ILE A 213 -12.83 -5.40 -7.25
C ILE A 213 -13.31 -6.83 -7.02
N LYS A 214 -14.57 -7.01 -6.59
CA LYS A 214 -15.17 -8.32 -6.38
C LYS A 214 -15.18 -9.17 -7.65
N SER A 215 -15.34 -8.55 -8.82
CA SER A 215 -15.32 -9.25 -10.11
C SER A 215 -13.96 -9.86 -10.48
N LEU A 216 -12.87 -9.40 -9.84
CA LEU A 216 -11.53 -9.97 -9.98
C LEU A 216 -11.41 -11.36 -9.32
N ASN A 217 -12.40 -11.79 -8.53
CA ASN A 217 -12.42 -13.08 -7.82
C ASN A 217 -11.24 -13.28 -6.84
N ILE A 218 -10.63 -12.19 -6.40
CA ILE A 218 -9.58 -12.16 -5.37
C ILE A 218 -10.22 -11.85 -4.02
N TYR A 219 -9.89 -12.64 -3.02
CA TYR A 219 -10.34 -12.43 -1.65
C TYR A 219 -9.21 -11.83 -0.81
N HIS A 220 -9.54 -10.77 -0.06
CA HIS A 220 -8.70 -10.24 1.00
C HIS A 220 -9.57 -9.78 2.18
N PRO A 221 -9.21 -10.08 3.45
CA PRO A 221 -10.00 -9.67 4.61
C PRO A 221 -10.18 -8.15 4.74
N GLU A 222 -9.13 -7.36 4.45
CA GLU A 222 -9.21 -5.89 4.47
C GLU A 222 -10.26 -5.31 3.51
N LEU A 223 -10.52 -5.99 2.38
CA LEU A 223 -11.56 -5.56 1.46
C LEU A 223 -12.96 -5.74 2.10
N GLN A 224 -13.18 -6.84 2.82
CA GLN A 224 -14.44 -7.05 3.56
C GLN A 224 -14.58 -6.07 4.72
N LYS A 225 -13.50 -5.82 5.46
CA LYS A 225 -13.46 -4.78 6.50
C LYS A 225 -13.81 -3.41 5.94
N LYS A 226 -13.26 -3.05 4.77
CA LYS A 226 -13.57 -1.78 4.10
C LYS A 226 -15.05 -1.69 3.72
N LEU A 227 -15.65 -2.76 3.20
CA LEU A 227 -17.10 -2.80 2.92
C LEU A 227 -17.93 -2.60 4.20
N ALA A 228 -17.59 -3.28 5.29
CA ALA A 228 -18.27 -3.11 6.56
C ALA A 228 -18.16 -1.67 7.09
N GLN A 229 -16.99 -1.04 6.94
CA GLN A 229 -16.78 0.37 7.28
C GLN A 229 -17.65 1.30 6.41
N ILE A 230 -17.75 1.05 5.11
CA ILE A 230 -18.61 1.81 4.21
C ILE A 230 -20.07 1.70 4.67
N TYR A 231 -20.58 0.49 4.92
CA TYR A 231 -21.95 0.30 5.39
C TYR A 231 -22.22 0.97 6.74
N TYR A 232 -21.28 0.88 7.67
CA TYR A 232 -21.38 1.60 8.93
C TYR A 232 -21.49 3.12 8.72
N SER A 233 -20.66 3.69 7.84
CA SER A 233 -20.63 5.13 7.59
C SER A 233 -21.86 5.69 6.87
N ILE A 234 -22.70 4.84 6.29
CA ILE A 234 -24.00 5.22 5.69
C ILE A 234 -25.19 4.73 6.51
N ASP A 235 -24.97 4.38 7.79
CA ASP A 235 -25.98 3.92 8.76
C ASP A 235 -26.70 2.61 8.38
N GLU A 236 -26.13 1.84 7.44
CA GLU A 236 -26.60 0.53 7.02
C GLU A 236 -26.05 -0.56 7.95
N TYR A 237 -26.36 -0.45 9.26
CA TYR A 237 -25.79 -1.28 10.31
C TYR A 237 -26.07 -2.78 10.13
N ASP A 238 -27.24 -3.15 9.60
CA ASP A 238 -27.58 -4.55 9.31
C ASP A 238 -26.63 -5.17 8.27
N LYS A 239 -26.34 -4.43 7.20
CA LYS A 239 -25.39 -4.88 6.16
C LYS A 239 -23.96 -4.91 6.68
N CYS A 240 -23.58 -3.93 7.52
CA CYS A 240 -22.28 -3.93 8.21
C CYS A 240 -22.08 -5.22 9.02
N LEU A 241 -23.05 -5.58 9.85
CA LEU A 241 -23.01 -6.78 10.68
C LEU A 241 -23.01 -8.07 9.82
N GLU A 242 -23.82 -8.12 8.76
CA GLU A 242 -23.84 -9.28 7.84
C GLU A 242 -22.47 -9.52 7.19
N VAL A 243 -21.77 -8.45 6.79
CA VAL A 243 -20.41 -8.57 6.25
C VAL A 243 -19.46 -9.10 7.32
N ILE A 244 -19.47 -8.51 8.52
CA ILE A 244 -18.60 -8.92 9.64
C ILE A 244 -18.81 -10.39 10.00
N ASP A 245 -20.06 -10.84 10.11
CA ASP A 245 -20.38 -12.22 10.50
C ASP A 245 -19.96 -13.26 9.44
N LYS A 246 -19.79 -12.85 8.18
CA LYS A 246 -19.28 -13.69 7.08
C LYS A 246 -17.76 -13.67 6.94
N MET A 247 -17.05 -12.79 7.65
CA MET A 247 -15.59 -12.74 7.58
C MET A 247 -14.99 -14.01 8.18
N ASN A 248 -14.07 -14.65 7.45
CA ASN A 248 -13.30 -15.79 7.97
C ASN A 248 -12.11 -15.25 8.78
N ILE A 249 -12.35 -14.95 10.06
CA ILE A 249 -11.38 -14.23 10.90
C ILE A 249 -10.31 -15.22 11.38
N LYS A 250 -9.25 -15.41 10.60
CA LYS A 250 -7.98 -15.92 11.12
C LYS A 250 -7.09 -14.76 11.60
N TYR A 251 -7.24 -14.49 12.89
CA TYR A 251 -6.21 -14.07 13.83
C TYR A 251 -5.71 -12.61 13.95
N VAL A 252 -5.75 -11.71 12.96
CA VAL A 252 -5.02 -10.42 13.13
C VAL A 252 -5.88 -9.18 13.36
N GLU A 253 -7.19 -9.21 13.09
CA GLU A 253 -8.04 -8.00 13.17
C GLU A 253 -9.22 -8.08 14.15
N MET A 254 -9.24 -9.06 15.05
CA MET A 254 -10.39 -9.25 15.96
C MET A 254 -10.73 -7.96 16.73
N LEU A 255 -9.74 -7.17 17.16
CA LEU A 255 -10.03 -5.98 17.96
C LEU A 255 -10.74 -4.89 17.15
N GLU A 256 -10.25 -4.58 15.94
CA GLU A 256 -10.84 -3.52 15.10
C GLU A 256 -12.19 -3.96 14.52
N ILE A 257 -12.31 -5.22 14.12
CA ILE A 257 -13.57 -5.79 13.64
C ILE A 257 -14.59 -5.87 14.77
N ASN A 258 -14.20 -6.32 15.97
CA ASN A 258 -15.11 -6.32 17.13
C ASN A 258 -15.52 -4.91 17.53
N LEU A 259 -14.62 -3.93 17.40
CA LEU A 259 -14.94 -2.53 17.65
C LEU A 259 -15.98 -2.03 16.65
N LEU A 260 -15.79 -2.29 15.35
CA LEU A 260 -16.75 -1.93 14.32
C LEU A 260 -18.11 -2.63 14.55
N LYS A 261 -18.10 -3.90 14.96
CA LYS A 261 -19.30 -4.65 15.34
C LYS A 261 -20.02 -4.01 16.53
N ALA A 262 -19.28 -3.63 17.58
CA ALA A 262 -19.84 -2.95 18.75
C ALA A 262 -20.48 -1.61 18.38
N MET A 263 -19.81 -0.83 17.51
CA MET A 263 -20.30 0.44 17.00
C MET A 263 -21.58 0.26 16.18
N ALA A 264 -21.62 -0.72 15.27
CA ALA A 264 -22.83 -1.01 14.48
C ALA A 264 -24.00 -1.50 15.36
N LEU A 265 -23.75 -2.34 16.36
CA LEU A 265 -24.75 -2.77 17.34
C LEU A 265 -25.30 -1.60 18.16
N ALA A 266 -24.43 -0.69 18.59
CA ALA A 266 -24.82 0.52 19.31
C ALA A 266 -25.69 1.44 18.43
N GLY A 267 -25.28 1.69 17.18
CA GLY A 267 -26.06 2.48 16.21
C GLY A 267 -27.45 1.90 15.92
N LYS A 268 -27.59 0.56 15.96
CA LYS A 268 -28.87 -0.13 15.86
C LYS A 268 -29.73 -0.08 17.14
N GLY A 269 -29.18 0.44 18.25
CA GLY A 269 -29.84 0.47 19.56
C GLY A 269 -29.72 -0.84 20.35
N ASN A 270 -28.93 -1.82 19.90
CA ASN A 270 -28.65 -3.04 20.65
C ASN A 270 -27.55 -2.82 21.71
N HIS A 271 -27.86 -1.97 22.68
CA HIS A 271 -26.91 -1.49 23.69
C HIS A 271 -26.35 -2.62 24.57
N LYS A 272 -27.14 -3.66 24.84
CA LYS A 272 -26.71 -4.76 25.71
C LYS A 272 -25.53 -5.50 25.10
N GLU A 273 -25.67 -5.94 23.86
CA GLU A 273 -24.63 -6.70 23.16
C GLU A 273 -23.44 -5.79 22.81
N ALA A 274 -23.68 -4.55 22.39
CA ALA A 274 -22.61 -3.59 22.13
C ALA A 274 -21.68 -3.39 23.35
N LYS A 275 -22.25 -3.28 24.56
CA LYS A 275 -21.47 -3.17 25.81
C LYS A 275 -20.56 -4.36 26.04
N GLU A 276 -21.01 -5.58 25.77
CA GLU A 276 -20.21 -6.80 25.95
C GLU A 276 -18.92 -6.75 25.10
N TYR A 277 -19.04 -6.38 23.82
CA TYR A 277 -17.89 -6.19 22.95
C TYR A 277 -16.96 -5.05 23.40
N TYR A 278 -17.51 -3.89 23.79
CA TYR A 278 -16.69 -2.79 24.27
C TYR A 278 -15.89 -3.14 25.53
N TYR A 279 -16.48 -3.89 26.47
CA TYR A 279 -15.74 -4.35 27.64
C TYR A 279 -14.62 -5.31 27.28
N GLU A 280 -14.85 -6.26 26.36
CA GLU A 280 -13.80 -7.16 25.90
C GLU A 280 -12.64 -6.38 25.25
N ILE A 281 -12.96 -5.37 24.45
CA ILE A 281 -11.96 -4.47 23.84
C ILE A 281 -11.17 -3.73 24.90
N LEU A 282 -11.84 -3.17 25.92
CA LEU A 282 -11.16 -2.43 26.99
C LEU A 282 -10.33 -3.34 27.90
N GLN A 283 -10.72 -4.58 28.13
CA GLN A 283 -9.89 -5.55 28.88
C GLN A 283 -8.54 -5.78 28.20
N LYS A 284 -8.54 -5.83 26.86
CA LYS A 284 -7.33 -6.03 26.04
C LYS A 284 -6.56 -4.72 25.84
N ASN A 285 -7.27 -3.61 25.65
CA ASN A 285 -6.72 -2.28 25.44
C ASN A 285 -7.52 -1.23 26.25
N PRO A 286 -7.16 -1.00 27.53
CA PRO A 286 -7.86 -0.09 28.43
C PRO A 286 -7.97 1.37 27.96
N VAL A 287 -7.09 1.79 27.05
CA VAL A 287 -7.02 3.17 26.54
C VAL A 287 -7.63 3.32 25.15
N ASN A 288 -8.39 2.31 24.68
CA ASN A 288 -9.07 2.39 23.39
C ASN A 288 -10.15 3.47 23.41
N SER A 289 -9.84 4.63 22.82
CA SER A 289 -10.69 5.82 22.83
C SER A 289 -12.07 5.59 22.22
N ARG A 290 -12.16 4.82 21.13
CA ARG A 290 -13.42 4.52 20.45
C ARG A 290 -14.34 3.64 21.27
N ALA A 291 -13.79 2.64 21.97
CA ALA A 291 -14.58 1.81 22.88
C ALA A 291 -15.08 2.61 24.09
N ILE A 292 -14.24 3.51 24.63
CA ILE A 292 -14.64 4.45 25.70
C ILE A 292 -15.77 5.36 25.21
N GLU A 293 -15.63 5.95 24.02
CA GLU A 293 -16.64 6.82 23.42
C GLU A 293 -17.98 6.08 23.22
N GLY A 294 -17.95 4.88 22.64
CA GLY A 294 -19.14 4.06 22.41
C GLY A 294 -19.87 3.68 23.70
N LEU A 295 -19.15 3.27 24.76
CA LEU A 295 -19.75 3.01 26.07
C LEU A 295 -20.30 4.27 26.74
N THR A 296 -19.58 5.39 26.62
CA THR A 296 -20.02 6.68 27.15
C THR A 296 -21.34 7.09 26.52
N TYR A 297 -21.45 6.98 25.19
CA TYR A 297 -22.68 7.24 24.45
C TYR A 297 -23.84 6.38 24.97
N ILE A 298 -23.63 5.06 25.08
CA ILE A 298 -24.67 4.15 25.59
C ILE A 298 -25.10 4.54 27.02
N TYR A 299 -24.17 4.88 27.90
CA TYR A 299 -24.51 5.31 29.26
C TYR A 299 -25.27 6.63 29.31
N GLN A 300 -24.98 7.56 28.41
CA GLN A 300 -25.75 8.80 28.30
C GLN A 300 -27.19 8.53 27.88
N GLU A 301 -27.40 7.67 26.87
CA GLU A 301 -28.74 7.23 26.43
C GLU A 301 -29.51 6.50 27.54
N GLU A 302 -28.82 5.75 28.41
CA GLU A 302 -29.40 5.08 29.58
C GLU A 302 -29.61 6.02 30.80
N GLY A 303 -29.19 7.28 30.73
CA GLY A 303 -29.26 8.25 31.83
C GLY A 303 -28.22 8.02 32.95
N ARG A 304 -27.19 7.20 32.69
CA ARG A 304 -26.12 6.79 33.62
C ARG A 304 -24.93 7.74 33.56
N PHE A 305 -25.16 9.01 33.85
CA PHE A 305 -24.17 10.08 33.65
C PHE A 305 -22.94 9.97 34.55
N LEU A 306 -23.08 9.38 35.76
CA LEU A 306 -21.93 9.20 36.66
C LEU A 306 -20.96 8.16 36.11
N GLU A 307 -21.48 7.05 35.58
CA GLU A 307 -20.67 6.02 34.96
C GLU A 307 -20.05 6.50 33.65
N ALA A 308 -20.79 7.25 32.83
CA ALA A 308 -20.24 7.91 31.65
C ALA A 308 -19.06 8.84 32.01
N LYS A 309 -19.23 9.66 33.05
CA LYS A 309 -18.17 10.54 33.55
C LYS A 309 -16.97 9.75 34.06
N ALA A 310 -17.19 8.70 34.86
CA ALA A 310 -16.11 7.86 35.39
C ALA A 310 -15.29 7.21 34.28
N LEU A 311 -15.94 6.77 33.19
CA LEU A 311 -15.29 6.19 32.03
C LEU A 311 -14.34 7.18 31.34
N ILE A 312 -14.80 8.43 31.11
CA ILE A 312 -14.01 9.49 30.48
C ILE A 312 -12.76 9.83 31.30
N TYR A 313 -12.86 9.84 32.64
CA TYR A 313 -11.73 10.14 33.52
C TYR A 313 -10.78 8.94 33.74
N GLY A 314 -11.01 7.81 33.08
CA GLY A 314 -10.21 6.61 33.28
C GLY A 314 -10.32 6.04 34.70
N LEU A 315 -11.41 6.37 35.41
CA LEU A 315 -11.65 5.91 36.79
C LEU A 315 -12.23 4.48 36.83
N TYR A 316 -12.36 3.85 35.67
CA TYR A 316 -12.84 2.49 35.51
C TYR A 316 -11.68 1.54 35.24
N PHE A 317 -11.31 0.75 36.24
CA PHE A 317 -10.77 -0.62 36.17
C PHE A 317 -10.60 -1.10 37.62
N ASN A 318 -11.70 -1.40 38.30
CA ASN A 318 -11.73 -2.19 39.54
C ASN A 318 -13.19 -2.62 39.78
N GLY A 319 -13.62 -3.69 39.11
CA GLY A 319 -14.97 -4.23 39.30
C GLY A 319 -15.42 -5.15 38.18
N ILE A 320 -14.79 -6.33 38.09
CA ILE A 320 -15.47 -7.58 37.72
C ILE A 320 -15.63 -8.36 39.01
#